data_AF-A0A3D9IWW9-F1
#
_entry.id   AF-A0A3D9IWW9-F1
#
_cell.length_a   1.000
_cell.length_b   1.000
_cell.length_c   1.000
_cell.angle_alpha   90.00
_cell.angle_beta   90.00
_cell.angle_gamma   90.00
#
_symmetry.space_group_name_H-M   'P 1'
#
loop_
_entity.id
_entity.type
_entity.pdbx_description
1 polymer ?
#
loop_
_entity_poly.entity_id
_entity_poly.type
_entity_poly.pdbx_seq_one_letter_code
_entity_poly.pdbx_strand_id
1 'polypeptide(L)'
;MIFFRSVVWLIFFLMELFALFSYGYWWFNLDWGWGIQVVLGIGTPLLVAVMWGTYISPKAKYPVPIPAKIMIQSAVFFFAAAALYASGQREIAYIFAAVVLIEMLIVYTVKL
;
A
#
# COMPACT_ATOMS: atom_id res chain seq x y z
N MET A 1 0.59 -22.37 -16.03
CA MET A 1 1.38 -21.14 -15.77
C MET A 1 0.52 -19.88 -15.67
N ILE A 2 -0.43 -19.63 -16.58
CA ILE A 2 -1.27 -18.41 -16.56
C ILE A 2 -2.10 -18.28 -15.27
N PHE A 3 -2.78 -19.35 -14.83
CA PHE A 3 -3.63 -19.33 -13.63
C PHE A 3 -2.86 -18.92 -12.36
N PHE A 4 -1.68 -19.52 -12.14
CA PHE A 4 -0.83 -19.20 -10.99
C PHE A 4 -0.41 -17.73 -10.96
N ARG A 5 0.04 -17.21 -12.11
CA ARG A 5 0.45 -15.80 -12.23
C ARG A 5 -0.72 -14.86 -11.91
N SER A 6 -1.92 -15.14 -12.44
CA SER A 6 -3.11 -14.32 -12.16
C SER A 6 -3.47 -14.28 -10.67
N VAL A 7 -3.35 -15.41 -9.95
CA VAL A 7 -3.58 -15.47 -8.50
C VAL A 7 -2.58 -14.59 -7.75
N VAL A 8 -1.30 -14.63 -8.12
CA VAL A 8 -0.27 -13.78 -7.50
C VAL A 8 -0.56 -12.30 -7.71
N TRP A 9 -0.90 -11.88 -8.93
CA TRP A 9 -1.27 -10.49 -9.22
C TRP A 9 -2.50 -10.05 -8.44
N LEU A 10 -3.49 -10.93 -8.27
CA LEU A 10 -4.66 -10.65 -7.46
C LEU A 10 -4.29 -10.40 -6.00
N ILE A 11 -3.40 -11.21 -5.44
CA ILE A 11 -2.91 -11.02 -4.06
C ILE A 11 -2.23 -9.66 -3.93
N PHE A 12 -1.34 -9.30 -4.86
CA PHE A 12 -0.66 -8.00 -4.84
C PHE A 12 -1.64 -6.84 -4.94
N PHE A 13 -2.65 -6.95 -5.81
CA PHE A 13 -3.70 -5.96 -5.90
C PHE A 13 -4.52 -5.83 -4.59
N LEU A 14 -4.84 -6.94 -3.94
CA LEU A 14 -5.53 -6.91 -2.65
C LEU A 14 -4.66 -6.27 -1.56
N MET A 15 -3.34 -6.46 -1.60
CA MET A 15 -2.42 -5.77 -0.70
C MET A 15 -2.39 -4.26 -0.93
N GLU A 16 -2.40 -3.81 -2.19
CA GLU A 16 -2.53 -2.38 -2.53
C GLU A 16 -3.82 -1.79 -1.94
N LEU A 17 -4.97 -2.47 -2.13
CA LEU A 17 -6.25 -2.04 -1.56
C LEU A 17 -6.23 -2.02 -0.03
N PHE A 18 -5.63 -3.03 0.59
CA PHE A 18 -5.51 -3.10 2.05
C PHE A 18 -4.62 -1.97 2.61
N ALA A 19 -3.55 -1.61 1.90
CA ALA A 19 -2.72 -0.46 2.26
C ALA A 19 -3.53 0.84 2.23
N LEU A 20 -4.30 1.07 1.16
CA LEU A 20 -5.18 2.23 1.04
C LEU A 20 -6.24 2.28 2.17
N PHE A 21 -6.86 1.14 2.48
CA PHE A 21 -7.79 1.03 3.60
C PHE A 21 -7.12 1.40 4.93
N SER A 22 -5.91 0.91 5.16
CA SER A 22 -5.14 1.14 6.39
C SER A 22 -4.88 2.64 6.64
N TYR A 23 -4.57 3.40 5.59
CA TYR A 23 -4.42 4.85 5.70
C TYR A 23 -5.70 5.55 6.13
N GLY A 24 -6.83 5.18 5.51
CA GLY A 24 -8.13 5.77 5.87
C GLY A 24 -8.52 5.40 7.29
N TYR A 25 -8.38 4.11 7.64
CA TYR A 25 -8.68 3.59 8.97
C TYR A 25 -7.93 4.35 10.07
N TRP A 26 -6.65 4.65 9.86
CA TRP A 26 -5.86 5.40 10.84
C TRP A 26 -6.42 6.79 11.13
N TRP A 27 -6.78 7.57 10.11
CA TRP A 27 -7.37 8.89 10.30
C TRP A 27 -8.71 8.87 11.03
N PHE A 28 -9.54 7.85 10.80
CA PHE A 28 -10.81 7.69 11.51
C PHE A 28 -10.65 7.21 12.95
N ASN A 29 -9.49 6.68 13.34
CA ASN A 29 -9.18 6.30 14.73
C ASN A 29 -8.57 7.44 15.56
N LEU A 30 -8.25 8.58 14.96
CA LEU A 30 -7.75 9.74 15.69
C LEU A 30 -8.92 10.54 16.27
N ASP A 31 -8.79 11.01 17.51
CA ASP A 31 -9.79 11.84 18.21
C ASP A 31 -9.81 13.30 17.68
N TRP A 32 -10.07 13.45 16.39
CA TRP A 32 -10.14 14.73 15.68
C TRP A 32 -11.57 15.03 15.25
N GLY A 33 -11.84 16.28 14.85
CA GLY A 33 -13.17 16.65 14.37
C GLY A 33 -13.57 15.86 13.12
N TRP A 34 -14.84 15.44 13.05
CA TRP A 34 -15.42 14.65 11.94
C TRP A 34 -15.02 15.14 10.54
N GLY A 35 -15.08 16.45 10.30
CA GLY A 35 -14.70 17.02 9.00
C GLY A 35 -13.24 16.74 8.62
N ILE A 36 -12.33 16.80 9.59
CA ILE A 36 -10.90 16.54 9.36
C ILE A 36 -10.67 15.04 9.12
N GLN A 37 -11.35 14.17 9.88
CA GLN A 37 -11.27 12.72 9.69
C GLN A 37 -11.72 12.31 8.28
N VAL A 38 -12.81 12.87 7.77
CA VAL A 38 -13.29 12.58 6.41
C VAL A 38 -12.31 13.10 5.37
N VAL A 39 -11.86 14.34 5.48
CA VAL A 39 -10.95 14.96 4.51
C VAL A 39 -9.63 14.20 4.45
N LEU A 40 -9.02 13.88 5.59
CA LEU A 40 -7.71 13.21 5.63
C LEU A 40 -7.82 11.70 5.45
N GLY A 41 -8.88 11.08 5.98
CA GLY A 41 -9.14 9.65 5.84
C GLY A 41 -9.50 9.23 4.42
N ILE A 42 -10.12 10.10 3.63
CA ILE A 42 -10.34 9.85 2.19
C ILE A 42 -9.22 10.46 1.35
N GLY A 43 -8.74 11.66 1.71
CA GLY A 43 -7.69 12.37 1.00
C GLY A 43 -6.37 11.61 0.96
N THR A 44 -5.96 10.99 2.07
CA THR A 44 -4.70 10.25 2.14
C THR A 44 -4.69 9.04 1.20
N PRO A 45 -5.67 8.11 1.24
CA PRO A 45 -5.76 7.02 0.26
C PRO A 45 -5.83 7.52 -1.18
N LEU A 46 -6.60 8.57 -1.47
CA LEU A 46 -6.68 9.11 -2.83
C LEU A 46 -5.35 9.67 -3.32
N LEU A 47 -4.62 10.41 -2.48
CA LEU A 47 -3.29 10.93 -2.82
C LEU A 47 -2.31 9.78 -3.09
N VAL A 48 -2.31 8.74 -2.27
CA VAL A 48 -1.49 7.55 -2.46
C VAL A 48 -1.86 6.84 -3.77
N ALA A 49 -3.15 6.66 -4.06
CA ALA A 49 -3.61 6.01 -5.29
C ALA A 49 -3.22 6.79 -6.55
N VAL A 50 -3.35 8.13 -6.53
CA VAL A 50 -2.93 8.99 -7.65
C VAL A 50 -1.41 8.93 -7.84
N MET A 51 -0.64 9.01 -6.75
CA MET A 51 0.82 8.90 -6.78
C MET A 51 1.25 7.54 -7.35
N TRP A 52 0.63 6.46 -6.90
CA TRP A 52 0.88 5.11 -7.38
C TRP A 52 0.56 4.96 -8.88
N GLY A 53 -0.62 5.39 -9.30
CA GLY A 53 -1.05 5.38 -10.69
C GLY A 53 -0.16 6.22 -11.62
N THR A 54 0.41 7.30 -11.09
CA THR A 54 1.25 8.22 -11.86
C THR A 54 2.67 7.71 -12.06
N TYR A 55 3.29 7.11 -11.03
CA TYR A 55 4.72 6.80 -11.02
C TYR A 55 5.07 5.30 -10.95
N ILE A 56 4.22 4.49 -10.32
CA ILE A 56 4.55 3.11 -9.91
C ILE A 56 3.86 2.06 -10.78
N SER A 57 2.62 2.35 -11.21
CA SER A 57 1.80 1.47 -12.04
C SER A 57 2.55 0.94 -13.27
N PRO A 58 2.26 -0.30 -13.74
CA PRO A 58 2.78 -0.80 -15.01
C PRO A 58 2.43 0.11 -16.21
N LYS A 59 1.34 0.88 -16.10
CA LYS A 59 0.89 1.87 -17.08
C LYS A 59 1.07 3.31 -16.55
N ALA A 60 2.06 3.52 -15.68
CA ALA A 60 2.39 4.83 -15.12
C ALA A 60 2.61 5.87 -16.22
N LYS A 61 2.04 7.06 -16.04
CA LYS A 61 2.23 8.19 -16.97
C LYS A 61 3.69 8.67 -16.96
N TYR A 62 4.32 8.65 -15.79
CA TYR A 62 5.70 9.05 -15.58
C TYR A 62 6.44 7.93 -14.85
N PRO A 63 6.86 6.86 -15.55
CA PRO A 63 7.53 5.74 -14.91
C PRO A 63 8.86 6.18 -14.31
N VAL A 64 9.11 5.76 -13.07
CA VAL A 64 10.37 6.04 -12.37
C VAL A 64 11.36 4.86 -12.49
N PRO A 65 12.67 5.10 -12.35
CA PRO A 65 13.67 4.03 -12.31
C PRO A 65 13.38 3.00 -11.22
N ILE A 66 13.80 1.75 -11.44
CA ILE A 66 13.55 0.62 -10.52
C ILE A 66 13.94 0.93 -9.06
N PRO A 67 15.10 1.54 -8.75
CA PRO A 67 15.45 1.86 -7.36
C PRO A 67 14.46 2.83 -6.70
N ALA A 68 14.01 3.85 -7.43
CA ALA A 68 13.01 4.80 -6.95
C ALA A 68 11.65 4.12 -6.77
N LYS A 69 11.27 3.22 -7.68
CA LYS A 69 10.05 2.43 -7.57
C LYS A 69 10.03 1.58 -6.30
N ILE A 70 11.12 0.86 -6.02
CA ILE A 70 11.27 0.07 -4.79
C ILE A 70 11.10 0.96 -3.57
N MET A 71 11.82 2.08 -3.51
CA MET A 71 11.79 2.99 -2.36
C MET A 71 10.39 3.56 -2.10
N ILE A 72 9.69 3.99 -3.15
CA ILE A 72 8.33 4.53 -3.03
C ILE A 72 7.34 3.43 -2.62
N GLN A 73 7.40 2.25 -3.23
CA GLN A 73 6.53 1.12 -2.86
C GLN A 73 6.75 0.71 -1.40
N SER A 74 8.01 0.59 -0.97
CA SER A 74 8.36 0.30 0.41
C SER A 74 7.80 1.35 1.35
N ALA A 75 8.01 2.63 1.06
CA ALA A 75 7.46 3.70 1.87
C ALA A 75 5.92 3.58 2.00
N VAL A 76 5.21 3.41 0.88
CA VAL A 76 3.74 3.31 0.89
C VAL A 76 3.24 2.11 1.70
N PHE A 77 3.86 0.95 1.58
CA PHE A 77 3.39 -0.21 2.32
C PHE A 77 3.80 -0.19 3.80
N PHE A 78 5.03 0.23 4.13
CA PHE A 78 5.47 0.32 5.52
C PHE A 78 4.76 1.44 6.28
N PHE A 79 4.42 2.57 5.64
CA PHE A 79 3.58 3.58 6.28
C PHE A 79 2.15 3.11 6.49
N ALA A 80 1.59 2.28 5.60
CA ALA A 80 0.29 1.64 5.85
C ALA A 80 0.34 0.68 7.05
N ALA A 81 1.43 -0.10 7.18
CA ALA A 81 1.65 -0.94 8.37
C ALA A 81 1.80 -0.09 9.65
N ALA A 82 2.54 1.02 9.58
CA ALA A 82 2.70 1.95 10.69
C ALA A 82 1.36 2.61 11.08
N ALA A 83 0.52 2.94 10.10
CA ALA A 83 -0.82 3.47 10.30
C ALA A 83 -1.71 2.47 11.06
N LEU A 84 -1.70 1.18 10.68
CA LEU A 84 -2.38 0.12 11.44
C LEU A 84 -1.87 -0.01 12.87
N TYR A 85 -0.54 0.02 13.03
CA TYR A 85 0.08 -0.06 14.35
C TYR A 85 -0.35 1.11 15.26
N ALA A 86 -0.34 2.33 14.71
CA ALA A 86 -0.77 3.53 15.40
C ALA A 86 -2.28 3.53 15.71
N SER A 87 -3.07 2.78 14.94
CA SER A 87 -4.50 2.56 15.19
C SER A 87 -4.79 1.44 16.21
N GLY A 88 -3.76 0.90 16.87
CA GLY A 88 -3.89 -0.18 17.86
C GLY A 88 -3.94 -1.59 17.27
N GLN A 89 -3.97 -1.77 15.95
CA GLN A 89 -4.05 -3.06 15.26
C GLN A 89 -2.66 -3.70 15.08
N ARG A 90 -1.96 -3.95 16.19
CA ARG A 90 -0.54 -4.37 16.19
C ARG A 90 -0.29 -5.71 15.48
N GLU A 91 -1.10 -6.72 15.79
CA GLU A 91 -0.97 -8.05 15.17
C GLU A 91 -1.12 -7.98 13.65
N ILE A 92 -2.15 -7.26 13.18
CA ILE A 92 -2.41 -7.07 11.74
C ILE A 92 -1.27 -6.27 11.09
N ALA A 93 -0.74 -5.26 11.76
CA ALA A 93 0.39 -4.48 11.26
C ALA A 93 1.64 -5.33 11.04
N TYR A 94 1.99 -6.23 11.99
CA TYR A 94 3.14 -7.11 11.84
C TYR A 94 2.95 -8.14 10.73
N ILE A 95 1.77 -8.75 10.65
CA ILE A 95 1.42 -9.68 9.57
C ILE A 95 1.54 -8.95 8.23
N PHE A 96 0.94 -7.77 8.11
CA PHE A 96 0.98 -7.01 6.87
C PHE A 96 2.40 -6.63 6.46
N ALA A 97 3.22 -6.14 7.40
CA ALA A 97 4.62 -5.83 7.13
C ALA A 97 5.43 -7.06 6.68
N ALA A 98 5.20 -8.23 7.27
CA ALA A 98 5.84 -9.47 6.85
C ALA A 98 5.41 -9.88 5.43
N VAL A 99 4.12 -9.77 5.09
CA VAL A 99 3.61 -10.10 3.75
C VAL A 99 4.18 -9.12 2.71
N VAL A 100 4.28 -7.83 3.03
CA VAL A 100 4.91 -6.80 2.17
C VAL A 100 6.37 -7.12 1.85
N LEU A 101 7.14 -7.60 2.84
CA LEU A 101 8.52 -8.03 2.59
C LEU A 101 8.57 -9.20 1.60
N ILE A 102 7.68 -10.17 1.74
CA ILE A 102 7.58 -11.32 0.83
C ILE A 102 7.17 -10.85 -0.57
N GLU A 103 6.18 -9.96 -0.68
CA GLU A 103 5.73 -9.37 -1.94
C GLU A 103 6.89 -8.70 -2.68
N MET A 104 7.65 -7.83 -2.00
CA MET A 104 8.79 -7.14 -2.61
C MET A 104 9.86 -8.12 -3.08
N LEU A 105 10.18 -9.14 -2.28
CA LEU A 105 11.11 -10.16 -2.71
C LEU A 105 10.62 -10.85 -3.98
N ILE A 106 9.35 -11.25 -4.05
CA ILE A 106 8.79 -11.91 -5.23
C ILE A 106 8.84 -10.97 -6.45
N VAL A 107 8.39 -9.72 -6.32
CA VAL A 107 8.33 -8.75 -7.43
C VAL A 107 9.71 -8.47 -8.04
N TYR A 108 10.76 -8.43 -7.23
CA TYR A 108 12.11 -8.03 -7.69
C TYR A 108 13.07 -9.20 -7.92
N THR A 109 12.77 -10.40 -7.44
CA THR A 109 13.59 -11.60 -7.71
C THR A 109 12.98 -12.52 -8.76
N VAL A 110 11.65 -12.63 -8.79
CA VAL A 110 10.94 -13.49 -9.73
C VAL A 110 10.51 -12.66 -10.93
N LYS A 111 10.97 -13.03 -12.12
CA LYS A 111 10.38 -12.54 -13.37
C LYS A 111 9.02 -13.19 -13.57
N LEU A 112 8.02 -12.72 -12.81
CA LEU A 112 6.63 -13.12 -12.94
C LEU A 112 6.02 -12.59 -14.23
#